data_AF-A0A819HWH9-F1
#
_entry.id   AF-A0A819HWH9-F1
#
_cell.length_a   1.000
_cell.length_b   1.000
_cell.length_c   1.000
_cell.angle_alpha   90.00
_cell.angle_beta   90.00
_cell.angle_gamma   90.00
#
_symmetry.space_group_name_H-M   'P 1'
#
loop_
_entity.id
_entity.type
_entity.pdbx_description
1 polymer ?
#
loop_
_entity_poly.entity_id
_entity_poly.type
_entity_poly.pdbx_seq_one_letter_code
_entity_poly.pdbx_strand_id
1 'polypeptide(L)'
;MYDIDYHQFVLWSDTIPAFNPLSHQGIPNNIFVHTAYTMALSHLFSSICENDHPVLLIGERGVGKSSLISDRLKATCGGDISDVFYITINCNSETDSLAVYEKLEEQLQWKHSSYYTTKGNR
;
A
#
# COMPACT_ATOMS: atom_id res chain seq x y z
N MET A 1 -8.63 -15.30 10.43
CA MET A 1 -7.35 -14.81 10.97
C MET A 1 -6.89 -15.79 12.04
N TYR A 2 -5.62 -16.18 12.07
CA TYR A 2 -5.10 -17.02 13.15
C TYR A 2 -4.66 -16.10 14.29
N ASP A 3 -5.32 -16.22 15.43
CA ASP A 3 -4.99 -15.47 16.63
C ASP A 3 -3.90 -16.22 17.39
N ILE A 4 -2.73 -15.59 17.52
CA ILE A 4 -1.54 -16.19 18.13
C ILE A 4 -1.71 -16.29 19.65
N ASP A 5 -2.40 -15.32 20.27
CA ASP A 5 -2.53 -15.24 21.73
C ASP A 5 -3.49 -16.30 22.25
N TYR A 6 -4.57 -16.56 21.51
CA TYR A 6 -5.59 -17.55 21.87
C TYR A 6 -5.48 -18.88 21.08
N HIS A 7 -4.46 -19.00 20.22
CA HIS A 7 -4.20 -20.19 19.38
C HIS A 7 -5.43 -20.70 18.60
N GLN A 8 -6.27 -19.79 18.10
CA GLN A 8 -7.54 -20.14 17.46
C GLN A 8 -7.74 -19.42 16.12
N PHE A 9 -8.55 -20.02 15.26
CA PHE A 9 -8.99 -19.38 14.03
C PHE A 9 -10.24 -18.53 14.30
N VAL A 10 -10.11 -17.22 14.09
CA VAL A 10 -11.22 -16.27 14.19
C VAL A 10 -11.70 -15.91 12.79
N LEU A 11 -13.01 -15.71 12.63
CA LEU A 11 -13.57 -15.25 11.36
C LEU A 11 -13.12 -13.82 11.07
N TRP A 12 -12.71 -13.57 9.83
CA TRP A 12 -12.33 -12.21 9.41
C TRP A 12 -13.49 -11.21 9.54
N SER A 13 -14.74 -11.66 9.40
CA SER A 13 -15.93 -10.84 9.61
C SER A 13 -15.96 -10.17 10.98
N ASP A 14 -15.44 -10.86 11.99
CA ASP A 14 -15.53 -10.45 13.39
C ASP A 14 -14.42 -9.47 13.75
N THR A 15 -13.41 -9.35 12.89
CA THR A 15 -12.26 -8.44 13.04
C THR A 15 -12.43 -7.15 12.23
N ILE A 16 -13.44 -7.05 11.37
CA ILE A 16 -13.67 -5.86 10.52
C ILE A 16 -14.34 -4.77 11.38
N PRO A 17 -13.76 -3.56 11.46
CA PRO A 17 -14.45 -2.43 12.07
C PRO A 17 -15.74 -2.13 11.30
N ALA A 18 -16.84 -1.89 12.02
CA ALA A 18 -18.08 -1.47 11.38
C ALA A 18 -17.84 -0.21 10.53
N PHE A 19 -18.19 -0.29 9.25
CA PHE A 19 -18.08 0.86 8.35
C PHE A 19 -19.00 1.97 8.86
N ASN A 20 -18.42 3.08 9.33
CA ASN A 20 -19.16 4.25 9.78
C ASN A 20 -18.91 5.40 8.79
N PRO A 21 -19.79 5.61 7.79
CA PRO A 21 -19.69 6.79 6.95
C PRO A 21 -19.96 8.02 7.83
N LEU A 22 -18.98 8.92 7.93
CA LEU A 22 -19.15 10.19 8.64
C LEU A 22 -20.43 10.87 8.14
N SER A 23 -21.45 10.85 8.99
CA SER A 23 -22.86 11.03 8.62
C SER A 23 -23.25 12.45 8.18
N HIS A 24 -22.28 13.34 7.95
CA HIS A 24 -22.52 14.75 7.61
C HIS A 24 -21.70 15.26 6.41
N GLN A 25 -20.75 14.49 5.88
CA GLN A 25 -20.01 14.84 4.67
C GLN A 25 -20.14 13.65 3.73
N GLY A 26 -20.86 13.83 2.62
CA GLY A 26 -21.20 12.74 1.70
C GLY A 26 -20.02 11.83 1.34
N ILE A 27 -20.33 10.60 0.91
CA ILE A 27 -19.35 9.54 0.63
C ILE A 27 -18.26 10.09 -0.32
N PRO A 28 -16.99 10.19 0.12
CA PRO A 28 -15.91 10.61 -0.76
C PRO A 28 -15.76 9.65 -1.94
N ASN A 29 -15.45 10.18 -3.12
CA ASN A 29 -15.23 9.39 -4.34
C ASN A 29 -14.10 8.34 -4.22
N ASN A 30 -13.26 8.44 -3.18
CA ASN A 30 -12.11 7.57 -2.97
C ASN A 30 -12.21 6.75 -1.68
N ILE A 31 -13.45 6.41 -1.26
CA ILE A 31 -13.67 5.60 -0.07
C ILE A 31 -13.16 4.17 -0.30
N PHE A 32 -12.39 3.66 0.65
CA PHE A 32 -11.97 2.28 0.69
C PHE A 32 -12.63 1.62 1.89
N VAL A 33 -13.37 0.53 1.65
CA VAL A 33 -14.10 -0.19 2.70
C VAL A 33 -13.41 -1.53 2.91
N HIS A 34 -13.03 -1.80 4.15
CA HIS A 34 -12.48 -3.10 4.53
C HIS A 34 -13.60 -4.14 4.51
N THR A 35 -13.48 -5.11 3.60
CA THR A 35 -14.27 -6.34 3.62
C THR A 35 -13.43 -7.48 4.22
N ALA A 36 -14.06 -8.62 4.54
CA ALA A 36 -13.34 -9.79 5.06
C ALA A 36 -12.21 -10.22 4.13
N TYR A 37 -12.46 -10.15 2.82
CA TYR A 37 -11.47 -10.45 1.79
C TYR A 37 -10.33 -9.43 1.78
N THR A 38 -10.67 -8.13 1.79
CA THR A 38 -9.68 -7.05 1.80
C THR A 38 -8.80 -7.11 3.05
N MET A 39 -9.39 -7.46 4.20
CA MET A 39 -8.67 -7.62 5.48
C MET A 39 -7.68 -8.79 5.42
N ALA A 40 -8.11 -9.94 4.88
CA ALA A 40 -7.25 -11.10 4.71
C ALA A 40 -6.08 -10.83 3.74
N LEU A 41 -6.37 -10.17 2.61
CA LEU A 41 -5.33 -9.75 1.66
C LEU A 41 -4.36 -8.74 2.27
N SER A 42 -4.87 -7.74 2.99
CA SER A 42 -4.04 -6.73 3.66
C SER A 42 -3.13 -7.37 4.69
N HIS A 43 -3.64 -8.34 5.47
CA HIS A 43 -2.83 -9.09 6.43
C HIS A 43 -1.74 -9.92 5.74
N LEU A 44 -2.07 -10.66 4.67
CA LEU A 44 -1.06 -11.42 3.93
C LEU A 44 0.00 -10.50 3.33
N PHE A 45 -0.43 -9.40 2.71
CA PHE A 45 0.44 -8.37 2.17
C PHE A 45 1.37 -7.79 3.25
N SER A 46 0.81 -7.47 4.43
CA SER A 46 1.54 -7.01 5.61
C SER A 46 2.70 -7.94 5.95
N SER A 47 2.39 -9.22 6.16
CA SER A 47 3.36 -10.20 6.59
C SER A 47 4.46 -10.39 5.56
N ILE A 48 4.16 -10.32 4.26
CA ILE A 48 5.19 -10.46 3.22
C ILE A 48 6.08 -9.21 3.17
N CYS A 49 5.49 -8.01 3.23
CA CYS A 49 6.24 -6.76 3.21
C CYS A 49 7.11 -6.56 4.46
N GLU A 50 6.64 -6.98 5.64
CA GLU A 50 7.43 -6.95 6.89
C GLU A 50 8.66 -7.87 6.86
N ASN A 51 8.67 -8.86 5.96
CA ASN A 51 9.81 -9.74 5.72
C ASN A 51 10.67 -9.28 4.52
N ASP A 52 10.58 -8.01 4.12
CA ASP A 52 11.32 -7.41 3.00
C ASP A 52 11.13 -8.15 1.65
N HIS A 53 9.99 -8.82 1.48
CA HIS A 53 9.69 -9.55 0.25
C HIS A 53 8.79 -8.72 -0.70
N PRO A 54 9.14 -8.62 -1.99
CA PRO A 54 8.34 -7.88 -2.95
C PRO A 54 7.03 -8.62 -3.27
N VAL A 55 5.94 -7.87 -3.38
CA VAL A 55 4.60 -8.40 -3.71
C VAL A 55 4.11 -7.82 -5.03
N LEU A 56 3.54 -8.68 -5.88
CA LEU A 56 2.86 -8.29 -7.11
C LEU A 56 1.35 -8.56 -7.00
N LEU A 57 0.54 -7.52 -7.11
CA LEU A 57 -0.92 -7.63 -7.12
C LEU A 57 -1.46 -7.61 -8.56
N ILE A 58 -2.06 -8.71 -9.00
CA ILE A 58 -2.61 -8.87 -10.36
C ILE A 58 -4.14 -8.89 -10.29
N GLY A 59 -4.80 -8.23 -11.25
CA GLY A 59 -6.26 -8.28 -11.40
C GLY A 59 -6.77 -7.19 -12.36
N GLU A 60 -8.06 -7.22 -12.66
CA GLU A 60 -8.70 -6.27 -13.57
C GLU A 60 -8.62 -4.81 -13.09
N ARG A 61 -8.73 -3.86 -14.02
CA ARG A 61 -8.76 -2.43 -13.69
C ARG A 61 -9.99 -2.12 -12.84
N GLY A 62 -9.80 -1.36 -11.75
CA GLY A 62 -10.91 -0.90 -10.90
C GLY A 62 -11.23 -1.79 -9.69
N VAL A 63 -10.57 -2.94 -9.51
CA VAL A 63 -10.81 -3.83 -8.35
C VAL A 63 -10.17 -3.35 -7.03
N GLY A 64 -9.77 -2.09 -6.94
CA GLY A 64 -9.26 -1.50 -5.69
C GLY A 64 -7.79 -1.82 -5.33
N LYS A 65 -6.98 -2.36 -6.25
CA LYS A 65 -5.55 -2.67 -6.00
C LYS A 65 -4.75 -1.45 -5.53
N SER A 66 -4.85 -0.35 -6.25
CA SER A 66 -4.16 0.90 -5.90
C SER A 66 -4.68 1.49 -4.58
N SER A 67 -5.97 1.33 -4.32
CA SER A 67 -6.59 1.78 -3.07
C SER A 67 -6.09 0.97 -1.87
N LEU A 68 -5.93 -0.36 -2.01
CA LEU A 68 -5.35 -1.22 -0.98
C LEU A 68 -3.91 -0.82 -0.63
N ILE A 69 -3.08 -0.54 -1.66
CA ILE A 69 -1.70 -0.08 -1.44
C ILE A 69 -1.68 1.28 -0.76
N SER A 70 -2.49 2.23 -1.22
CA SER A 70 -2.56 3.58 -0.64
C SER A 70 -3.04 3.56 0.81
N ASP A 71 -4.04 2.74 1.12
CA ASP A 71 -4.55 2.54 2.47
C ASP A 71 -3.47 1.96 3.38
N ARG A 72 -2.73 0.95 2.90
CA ARG A 72 -1.61 0.39 3.66
C ARG A 72 -0.49 1.39 3.90
N LEU A 73 -0.10 2.17 2.88
CA LEU A 73 0.93 3.21 3.05
C LEU A 73 0.53 4.18 4.18
N LYS A 74 -0.74 4.58 4.24
CA LYS A 74 -1.25 5.43 5.34
C LYS A 74 -1.22 4.72 6.69
N ALA A 75 -1.59 3.44 6.75
CA ALA A 75 -1.60 2.65 7.98
C ALA A 75 -0.19 2.44 8.55
N THR A 76 0.81 2.12 7.71
CA THR A 76 2.20 1.96 8.14
C THR A 76 2.78 3.28 8.70
N CYS A 77 2.34 4.41 8.15
CA CYS A 77 2.81 5.75 8.53
C CYS A 77 2.14 6.32 9.79
N GLY A 78 1.23 5.59 10.46
CA GLY A 78 0.52 6.11 11.63
C GLY A 78 -0.30 7.40 11.37
N GLY A 79 -0.59 7.71 10.09
CA GLY A 79 -1.22 8.96 9.67
C GLY A 79 -0.25 10.06 9.20
N ASP A 80 1.04 9.99 9.57
CA ASP A 80 2.07 10.92 9.12
C ASP A 80 2.93 10.28 8.02
N ILE A 81 2.58 10.57 6.76
CA ILE A 81 3.23 10.03 5.54
C ILE A 81 4.73 10.45 5.42
N SER A 82 5.28 11.16 6.42
CA SER A 82 6.65 11.66 6.43
C SER A 82 7.71 10.55 6.48
N ASP A 83 7.37 9.36 6.98
CA ASP A 83 8.37 8.35 7.34
C ASP A 83 8.53 7.24 6.27
N VAL A 84 7.68 7.22 5.25
CA VAL A 84 7.73 6.22 4.18
C VAL A 84 7.86 6.88 2.81
N PHE A 85 8.97 6.60 2.14
CA PHE A 85 9.19 6.98 0.76
C PHE A 85 8.54 5.96 -0.18
N TYR A 86 7.64 6.42 -1.05
CA TYR A 86 7.06 5.60 -2.11
C TYR A 86 7.13 6.34 -3.45
N ILE A 87 7.39 5.60 -4.52
CA ILE A 87 7.35 6.11 -5.89
C ILE A 87 6.23 5.38 -6.64
N THR A 88 5.30 6.15 -7.22
CA THR A 88 4.29 5.59 -8.13
C THR A 88 4.70 5.86 -9.57
N ILE A 89 4.95 4.80 -10.33
CA ILE A 89 5.25 4.87 -11.76
C ILE A 89 4.06 4.27 -12.50
N ASN A 90 3.41 5.06 -13.34
CA ASN A 90 2.30 4.59 -14.16
C ASN A 90 2.84 4.06 -15.49
N CYS A 91 2.76 2.75 -15.70
CA CYS A 91 3.17 2.13 -16.95
C CYS A 91 1.96 1.98 -17.89
N ASN A 92 2.05 2.59 -19.07
CA ASN A 92 1.09 2.45 -20.16
C ASN A 92 1.80 1.94 -21.44
N SER A 93 1.09 1.83 -22.55
CA SER A 93 1.64 1.37 -23.84
C SER A 93 2.73 2.26 -24.43
N GLU A 94 2.84 3.50 -23.96
CA GLU A 94 3.84 4.50 -24.41
C GLU A 94 5.00 4.61 -23.42
N THR A 95 5.00 3.84 -22.34
CA THR A 95 6.03 3.91 -21.30
C THR A 95 7.26 3.12 -21.75
N ASP A 96 8.34 3.85 -22.06
CA ASP A 96 9.66 3.28 -22.31
C ASP A 96 10.52 3.28 -21.03
N SER A 97 11.57 2.46 -21.06
CA SER A 97 12.66 2.39 -20.08
C SER A 97 13.21 3.77 -19.69
N LEU A 98 13.34 4.69 -20.65
CA LEU A 98 13.79 6.06 -20.39
C LEU A 98 12.82 6.83 -19.47
N ALA A 99 11.51 6.76 -19.74
CA ALA A 99 10.50 7.45 -18.93
C ALA A 99 10.46 6.94 -17.48
N VAL A 100 10.69 5.64 -17.29
CA VAL A 100 10.83 5.03 -15.96
C VAL A 100 12.10 5.53 -15.26
N TYR A 101 13.23 5.54 -15.98
CA TYR A 101 14.51 6.00 -15.45
C TYR A 101 14.48 7.47 -15.04
N GLU A 102 13.92 8.35 -15.87
CA GLU A 102 13.76 9.77 -15.57
C GLU A 102 12.95 10.00 -14.29
N LYS A 103 11.87 9.22 -14.10
CA LYS A 103 11.04 9.32 -12.88
C LYS A 103 11.79 8.85 -11.63
N LEU A 104 12.62 7.82 -11.76
CA LEU A 104 13.47 7.34 -10.68
C LEU A 104 14.55 8.36 -10.33
N GLU A 105 15.25 8.91 -11.32
CA GLU A 105 16.27 9.95 -11.09
C GLU A 105 15.67 11.22 -10.51
N GLU A 106 14.42 11.59 -10.82
CA GLU A 106 13.77 12.76 -10.21
C GLU A 106 13.70 12.63 -8.69
N GLN A 107 13.40 11.44 -8.18
CA GLN A 107 13.13 11.17 -6.76
C GLN A 107 14.31 10.56 -5.99
N LEU A 108 15.29 9.98 -6.69
CA LEU A 108 16.45 9.32 -6.12
C LEU A 108 17.73 10.12 -6.41
N GLN A 109 18.61 10.21 -5.43
CA GLN A 109 19.96 10.74 -5.60
C GLN A 109 20.94 9.58 -5.66
N TRP A 110 21.82 9.65 -6.65
CA TRP A 110 22.93 8.74 -6.77
C TRP A 110 23.98 9.10 -5.70
N LYS A 111 24.28 8.17 -4.80
CA LYS A 111 25.34 8.33 -3.80
C LYS A 111 26.54 7.48 -4.21
N HIS A 112 27.72 8.11 -4.15
CA HIS A 112 29.00 7.63 -4.69
C HIS A 112 29.15 6.09 -4.71
N SER A 113 29.10 5.51 -5.91
CA SER A 113 29.59 4.16 -6.28
C SER A 113 28.83 2.88 -5.88
N SER A 114 27.56 2.89 -5.43
CA SER A 114 26.77 1.62 -5.50
C SER A 114 25.27 1.69 -5.26
N TYR A 115 24.72 2.72 -4.60
CA TYR A 115 23.30 2.69 -4.25
C TYR A 115 22.60 4.03 -4.45
N TYR A 116 21.33 3.94 -4.84
CA TYR A 116 20.41 5.07 -4.89
C TYR A 116 19.83 5.27 -3.49
N THR A 117 19.78 6.53 -3.05
CA THR A 117 19.09 6.92 -1.83
C THR A 117 18.04 7.96 -2.19
N THR A 118 17.06 8.15 -1.32
CA THR A 118 16.02 9.18 -1.51
C THR A 118 16.66 10.58 -1.56
N LYS A 119 16.15 11.46 -2.43
CA LYS A 119 16.53 12.87 -2.45
C LYS A 119 15.91 13.58 -1.24
N GLY A 120 16.78 14.09 -0.36
CA GLY A 120 16.37 14.69 0.91
C GLY A 120 16.38 13.66 2.03
N ASN A 121 17.47 13.63 2.79
CA ASN A 121 17.52 12.88 4.05
C ASN A 121 16.38 13.32 4.97
N ARG A 122 15.64 12.36 5.50
CA ARG A 122 15.44 12.21 6.94
C ARG A 122 15.30 10.75 7.30
#